data_AF-A0A963QBR2-F1
#
_entry.id   AF-A0A963QBR2-F1
#
_cell.length_a   1.000
_cell.length_b   1.000
_cell.length_c   1.000
_cell.angle_alpha   90.00
_cell.angle_beta   90.00
_cell.angle_gamma   90.00
#
_symmetry.space_group_name_H-M   'P 1'
#
loop_
_entity.id
_entity.type
_entity.pdbx_description
1 polymer ?
#
loop_
_entity_poly.entity_id
_entity_poly.type
_entity_poly.pdbx_seq_one_letter_code
_entity_poly.pdbx_strand_id
1 'polypeptide(L)'
;TQHEAADVDGRVRTATTLGLAGVIALAGVTVQGGFHLPTAPAGWWGLLALTFLYGTAFTIMFTVLPRLGVVGNSAIMNVEPVFALVLAWLILGQAIAPVQVAGALLVVGTVMVLGMRRRV
;
A
#
# COMPACT_ATOMS: atom_id res chain seq x y z
N THR A 1 -10.35 12.70 -21.12
CA THR A 1 -10.80 11.81 -20.03
C THR A 1 -10.25 12.21 -18.66
N GLN A 2 -9.08 12.85 -18.54
CA GLN A 2 -8.57 13.38 -17.25
C GLN A 2 -9.25 14.69 -16.78
N HIS A 3 -9.89 15.45 -17.69
CA HIS A 3 -10.49 16.75 -17.36
C HIS A 3 -11.85 16.69 -16.63
N GLU A 4 -12.58 15.58 -16.68
CA GLU A 4 -13.90 15.48 -16.01
C GLU A 4 -13.79 15.09 -14.53
N ALA A 5 -12.70 14.40 -14.12
CA ALA A 5 -12.46 14.02 -12.72
C ALA A 5 -11.72 15.09 -11.90
N ALA A 6 -11.35 16.21 -12.53
CA ALA A 6 -10.66 17.32 -11.89
C ALA A 6 -11.62 18.24 -11.12
N ASP A 7 -12.89 18.26 -11.51
CA ASP A 7 -13.92 19.14 -10.93
C ASP A 7 -14.58 18.56 -9.67
N VAL A 8 -14.32 17.28 -9.39
CA VAL A 8 -14.83 16.57 -8.21
C VAL A 8 -13.84 16.73 -7.06
N ASP A 9 -14.32 17.18 -5.90
CA ASP A 9 -13.53 17.27 -4.67
C ASP A 9 -12.76 15.97 -4.42
N GLY A 10 -11.45 16.08 -4.22
CA GLY A 10 -10.57 14.94 -3.95
C GLY A 10 -11.04 14.10 -2.76
N ARG A 11 -11.71 14.70 -1.77
CA ARG A 11 -12.32 13.99 -0.63
C ARG A 11 -13.44 13.06 -1.07
N VAL A 12 -14.33 13.54 -1.94
CA VAL A 12 -15.43 12.75 -2.50
C VAL A 12 -14.86 11.62 -3.33
N ARG A 13 -13.88 11.92 -4.19
CA ARG A 13 -13.21 10.89 -5.00
C ARG A 13 -12.60 9.78 -4.14
N THR A 14 -11.85 10.14 -3.09
CA THR A 14 -11.26 9.17 -2.16
C THR A 14 -12.32 8.41 -1.36
N ALA A 15 -13.39 9.07 -0.91
CA ALA A 15 -14.47 8.41 -0.19
C ALA A 15 -15.20 7.39 -1.08
N THR A 16 -15.48 7.73 -2.33
CA THR A 16 -16.17 6.83 -3.27
C THR A 16 -15.27 5.65 -3.66
N THR A 17 -13.98 5.85 -3.89
CA THR A 17 -13.07 4.74 -4.25
C THR A 17 -12.85 3.79 -3.07
N LEU A 18 -12.64 4.30 -1.86
CA LEU A 18 -12.52 3.47 -0.66
C LEU A 18 -13.85 2.78 -0.32
N GLY A 19 -14.98 3.47 -0.49
CA GLY A 19 -16.31 2.89 -0.33
C GLY A 19 -16.56 1.74 -1.29
N LEU A 20 -16.22 1.90 -2.57
CA LEU A 20 -16.31 0.83 -3.57
C LEU A 20 -15.42 -0.35 -3.21
N ALA A 21 -14.17 -0.11 -2.80
CA ALA A 21 -13.27 -1.17 -2.34
C ALA A 21 -13.85 -1.93 -1.14
N GLY A 22 -14.49 -1.22 -0.20
CA GLY A 22 -15.20 -1.82 0.93
C GLY A 22 -16.38 -2.68 0.50
N VAL A 23 -17.20 -2.20 -0.44
CA VAL A 23 -18.32 -2.97 -1.00
C VAL A 23 -17.83 -4.24 -1.70
N ILE A 24 -16.78 -4.14 -2.52
CA ILE A 24 -16.16 -5.30 -3.19
C ILE A 24 -15.63 -6.29 -2.16
N ALA A 25 -14.96 -5.82 -1.11
CA ALA A 25 -14.48 -6.67 -0.02
C ALA A 25 -15.63 -7.41 0.68
N LEU A 26 -16.74 -6.72 0.99
CA LEU A 26 -17.94 -7.31 1.60
C LEU A 26 -18.62 -8.31 0.67
N ALA A 27 -18.68 -8.05 -0.63
CA ALA A 27 -19.14 -9.04 -1.62
C ALA A 27 -18.21 -10.26 -1.67
N GLY A 28 -16.90 -10.06 -1.53
CA GLY A 28 -15.94 -11.15 -1.39
C GLY A 28 -16.21 -12.02 -0.17
N VAL A 29 -16.59 -11.42 0.97
CA VAL A 29 -16.99 -12.15 2.19
C VAL A 29 -18.20 -13.05 1.94
N THR A 30 -19.23 -12.57 1.22
CA THR A 30 -20.41 -13.40 0.94
C THR A 30 -20.10 -14.55 0.00
N VAL A 31 -19.25 -14.34 -1.01
CA VAL A 31 -18.81 -15.39 -1.96
C VAL A 31 -17.93 -16.44 -1.28
N GLN A 32 -17.12 -16.06 -0.30
CA GLN A 32 -16.20 -16.97 0.41
C GLN A 32 -16.85 -17.76 1.55
N GLY A 33 -18.16 -17.60 1.79
CA GLY A 33 -18.89 -18.34 2.84
C GLY A 33 -18.96 -17.64 4.19
N GLY A 34 -18.66 -16.33 4.25
CA GLY A 34 -18.78 -15.51 5.45
C GLY A 34 -17.44 -14.97 5.96
N PHE A 35 -17.46 -14.37 7.16
CA PHE A 35 -16.27 -13.79 7.76
C PHE A 35 -15.33 -14.88 8.29
N HIS A 36 -14.15 -14.99 7.70
CA HIS A 36 -13.07 -15.84 8.18
C HIS A 36 -12.21 -15.09 9.20
N LEU A 37 -12.65 -15.09 10.46
CA LEU A 37 -11.90 -14.48 11.55
C LEU A 37 -10.67 -15.31 11.92
N PRO A 38 -9.61 -14.68 12.48
CA PRO A 38 -8.43 -15.40 12.90
C PRO A 38 -8.75 -16.45 13.98
N THR A 39 -8.38 -17.71 13.72
CA THR A 39 -8.55 -18.80 14.68
C THR A 39 -7.36 -18.96 15.62
N ALA A 40 -6.19 -18.42 15.25
CA ALA A 40 -4.97 -18.47 16.04
C ALA A 40 -4.65 -17.13 16.73
N PRO A 41 -4.06 -17.12 17.94
CA PRO A 41 -3.67 -15.89 18.64
C PRO A 41 -2.74 -14.98 17.83
N ALA A 42 -1.82 -15.56 17.05
CA ALA A 42 -0.92 -14.81 16.18
C ALA A 42 -1.68 -14.02 15.10
N GLY A 43 -2.80 -14.55 14.58
CA GLY A 43 -3.61 -13.86 13.59
C GLY A 43 -4.33 -12.63 14.17
N TRP A 44 -4.71 -12.67 15.45
CA TRP A 44 -5.26 -11.50 16.14
C TRP A 44 -4.21 -10.40 16.34
N TRP A 45 -3.00 -10.76 16.75
CA TRP A 45 -1.89 -9.80 16.82
C TRP A 45 -1.55 -9.21 15.45
N GLY A 46 -1.56 -10.03 14.39
CA GLY A 46 -1.41 -9.58 13.02
C GLY A 46 -2.50 -8.58 12.62
N LEU A 47 -3.76 -8.84 12.96
CA LEU A 47 -4.89 -7.96 12.65
C LEU A 47 -4.82 -6.64 13.43
N LEU A 48 -4.43 -6.68 14.72
CA LEU A 48 -4.22 -5.48 15.53
C LEU A 48 -3.07 -4.63 14.98
N ALA A 49 -1.92 -5.25 14.69
CA ALA A 49 -0.76 -4.57 14.11
C ALA A 49 -1.10 -3.97 12.74
N LEU A 50 -1.80 -4.73 11.88
CA LEU A 50 -2.26 -4.26 10.59
C LEU A 50 -3.13 -3.02 10.75
N THR A 51 -4.16 -3.08 11.59
CA THR A 51 -5.09 -1.98 11.84
C THR A 51 -4.36 -0.74 12.36
N PHE A 52 -3.47 -0.91 13.34
CA PHE A 52 -2.73 0.17 13.95
C PHE A 52 -1.72 0.82 12.98
N LEU A 53 -0.89 0.01 12.31
CA LEU A 53 0.14 0.49 11.40
C LEU A 53 -0.49 1.17 10.18
N TYR A 54 -1.48 0.56 9.53
CA TYR A 54 -2.16 1.17 8.38
C TYR A 54 -2.96 2.40 8.78
N GLY A 55 -3.70 2.35 9.89
CA GLY A 55 -4.45 3.51 10.38
C GLY A 55 -3.54 4.71 10.64
N THR A 56 -2.39 4.46 11.25
CA THR A 56 -1.36 5.49 11.50
C THR A 56 -0.76 5.99 10.18
N ALA A 57 -0.38 5.11 9.25
CA ALA A 57 0.18 5.49 7.96
C ALA A 57 -0.78 6.34 7.13
N PHE A 58 -2.06 5.96 7.03
CA PHE A 58 -3.08 6.75 6.35
C PHE A 58 -3.34 8.09 7.04
N THR A 59 -3.36 8.14 8.38
CA THR A 59 -3.51 9.39 9.13
C THR A 59 -2.34 10.33 8.88
N ILE A 60 -1.11 9.81 8.91
CA ILE A 60 0.10 10.55 8.56
C ILE A 60 0.01 11.05 7.12
N MET A 61 -0.35 10.19 6.17
CA MET A 61 -0.53 10.57 4.77
C MET A 61 -1.49 11.74 4.64
N PHE A 62 -2.69 11.69 5.23
CA PHE A 62 -3.65 12.80 5.16
C PHE A 62 -3.20 14.07 5.91
N THR A 63 -2.40 13.94 6.97
CA THR A 63 -1.89 15.10 7.74
C THR A 63 -0.71 15.77 7.06
N VAL A 64 0.14 14.98 6.41
CA VAL A 64 1.41 15.41 5.85
C VAL A 64 1.26 15.79 4.37
N LEU A 65 0.37 15.14 3.61
CA LEU A 65 0.11 15.44 2.20
C LEU A 65 -0.23 16.91 1.90
N PRO A 66 -1.03 17.63 2.72
CA PRO A 66 -1.28 19.06 2.54
C PRO A 66 -0.04 19.93 2.83
N ARG A 67 0.78 19.52 3.80
CA ARG A 67 1.99 20.25 4.24
C ARG A 67 3.17 20.07 3.29
N LEU A 68 3.17 18.95 2.59
CA LEU A 68 4.21 18.59 1.66
C LEU A 68 4.02 19.21 0.26
N GLY A 69 2.93 19.92 -0.05
CA GLY A 69 2.80 20.68 -1.31
C GLY A 69 3.34 19.92 -2.53
N VAL A 70 2.77 18.75 -2.85
CA VAL A 70 3.28 17.85 -3.90
C VAL A 70 4.74 17.44 -3.66
N VAL A 71 5.12 16.94 -2.47
CA VAL A 71 6.47 16.39 -2.27
C VAL A 71 6.62 15.14 -3.12
N GLY A 72 7.31 15.34 -4.24
CA GLY A 72 8.75 15.28 -4.18
C GLY A 72 9.26 13.84 -4.09
N ASN A 73 9.48 13.30 -5.29
CA ASN A 73 10.17 12.06 -5.61
C ASN A 73 9.37 10.77 -5.38
N SER A 74 8.78 10.27 -6.48
CA SER A 74 8.23 8.92 -6.60
C SER A 74 9.17 7.83 -6.05
N ALA A 75 10.47 8.09 -5.93
CA ALA A 75 11.43 7.15 -5.34
C ALA A 75 11.08 6.72 -3.90
N ILE A 76 10.51 7.59 -3.05
CA ILE A 76 10.19 7.22 -1.65
C ILE A 76 9.09 6.13 -1.61
N MET A 77 8.06 6.26 -2.44
CA MET A 77 6.97 5.26 -2.50
C MET A 77 7.43 3.92 -3.06
N ASN A 78 8.48 3.93 -3.87
CA ASN A 78 8.97 2.73 -4.52
C ASN A 78 10.00 1.94 -3.70
N VAL A 79 10.35 2.43 -2.50
CA VAL A 79 11.16 1.69 -1.53
C VAL A 79 10.30 0.69 -0.73
N GLU A 80 8.98 0.83 -0.77
CA GLU A 80 8.00 -0.06 -0.12
C GLU A 80 8.20 -1.55 -0.45
N PRO A 81 8.37 -1.98 -1.72
CA PRO A 81 8.52 -3.40 -2.04
C PRO A 81 9.77 -4.04 -1.41
N VAL A 82 10.84 -3.26 -1.25
CA VAL A 82 12.09 -3.73 -0.64
C VAL A 82 11.91 -3.94 0.85
N PHE A 83 11.30 -2.96 1.54
CA PHE A 83 10.99 -3.08 2.96
C PHE A 83 10.03 -4.23 3.22
N ALA A 84 9.01 -4.40 2.39
CA ALA A 84 8.07 -5.52 2.49
C ALA A 84 8.80 -6.87 2.38
N LEU A 85 9.72 -7.02 1.42
CA LEU A 85 10.51 -8.24 1.25
C LEU A 85 11.39 -8.55 2.47
N VAL A 86 12.08 -7.53 3.00
CA VAL A 86 12.94 -7.67 4.18
C VAL A 86 12.11 -8.03 5.42
N LEU A 87 10.98 -7.37 5.64
CA LEU A 87 10.08 -7.66 6.75
C LEU A 87 9.45 -9.05 6.63
N ALA A 88 9.12 -9.51 5.42
CA ALA A 88 8.63 -10.88 5.21
C ALA A 88 9.68 -11.93 5.58
N TRP A 89 10.96 -11.68 5.27
CA TRP A 89 12.05 -12.56 5.71
C TRP A 89 12.24 -12.54 7.23
N LEU A 90 12.28 -11.35 7.84
CA LEU A 90 12.55 -11.19 9.27
C LEU A 90 11.39 -11.65 10.18
N ILE A 91 10.15 -11.33 9.80
CA ILE A 91 8.97 -11.53 10.66
C ILE A 91 8.26 -12.84 10.35
N LEU A 92 8.12 -13.18 9.05
CA LEU A 92 7.41 -14.40 8.63
C LEU A 92 8.35 -15.59 8.43
N GLY A 93 9.68 -15.39 8.48
CA GLY A 93 10.67 -16.46 8.31
C GLY A 93 10.71 -17.04 6.89
N GLN A 94 10.20 -16.32 5.89
CA GLN A 94 10.13 -16.83 4.52
C GLN A 94 11.52 -16.85 3.86
N ALA A 95 11.96 -18.01 3.38
CA ALA A 95 13.20 -18.10 2.60
C ALA A 95 13.06 -17.30 1.29
N ILE A 96 13.92 -16.28 1.11
CA ILE A 96 13.92 -15.46 -0.10
C ILE A 96 14.55 -16.29 -1.23
N ALA A 97 13.74 -16.68 -2.22
CA ALA A 97 14.23 -17.38 -3.40
C ALA A 97 15.14 -16.45 -4.24
N PRO A 98 16.16 -16.97 -4.94
CA PRO A 98 17.04 -16.15 -5.79
C PRO A 98 16.27 -15.32 -6.84
N VAL A 99 15.16 -15.84 -7.35
CA VAL A 99 14.28 -15.12 -8.28
C VAL A 99 13.59 -13.90 -7.65
N GLN A 100 13.27 -13.95 -6.34
CA GLN A 100 12.70 -12.81 -5.62
C GLN A 100 13.74 -11.71 -5.41
N VAL A 101 15.00 -12.09 -5.17
CA VAL A 101 16.11 -11.13 -5.12
C VAL A 101 16.29 -10.45 -6.48
N ALA A 102 16.28 -11.23 -7.57
CA ALA A 102 16.36 -10.69 -8.92
C ALA A 102 15.19 -9.74 -9.24
N GLY A 103 13.96 -10.12 -8.86
CA GLY A 103 12.78 -9.27 -8.98
C GLY A 103 12.89 -7.98 -8.16
N ALA A 104 13.37 -8.05 -6.92
CA ALA A 104 13.58 -6.88 -6.07
C ALA A 104 14.63 -5.93 -6.68
N LEU A 105 15.75 -6.46 -7.17
CA LEU A 105 16.77 -5.67 -7.86
C LEU A 105 16.23 -4.99 -9.13
N LEU A 106 15.39 -5.69 -9.91
CA LEU A 106 14.75 -5.13 -11.10
C LEU A 106 13.82 -3.96 -10.74
N VAL A 107 12.97 -4.14 -9.74
CA VAL A 107 12.05 -3.10 -9.26
C VAL A 107 12.85 -1.89 -8.78
N VAL A 108 13.82 -2.09 -7.88
CA VAL A 108 14.67 -1.00 -7.36
C VAL A 108 15.43 -0.30 -8.46
N GLY A 109 16.02 -1.05 -9.39
CA GLY A 109 16.75 -0.50 -10.53
C GLY A 109 15.88 0.40 -11.40
N THR A 110 14.67 -0.07 -11.74
CA THR A 110 13.70 0.68 -12.54
C THR A 110 13.27 1.95 -11.83
N VAL A 111 13.03 1.85 -10.53
CA VAL A 111 12.63 2.96 -9.67
C VAL A 111 13.72 4.03 -9.57
N MET A 112 14.98 3.61 -9.37
CA MET A 112 16.11 4.52 -9.31
C MET A 112 16.29 5.24 -10.65
N VAL A 113 16.20 4.52 -11.77
CA VAL A 113 16.24 5.13 -13.11
C VAL A 113 15.12 6.14 -13.30
N LEU A 114 13.89 5.82 -12.90
CA LEU A 114 12.74 6.71 -13.04
C LEU A 114 12.82 7.92 -12.08
N GLY A 115 13.29 7.72 -10.86
CA GLY A 115 13.48 8.76 -9.85
C GLY A 115 14.63 9.72 -10.18
N MET A 116 15.69 9.22 -10.82
CA MET A 116 16.82 10.04 -11.29
C MET A 116 16.55 10.73 -12.63
N ARG A 117 15.52 10.34 -13.39
CA ARG A 117 15.09 11.08 -14.59
C ARG A 117 14.55 12.44 -14.15
N ARG A 118 15.42 13.47 -14.25
CA ARG A 118 15.02 14.87 -14.13
C ARG A 118 13.84 15.12 -15.06
N ARG A 119 12.71 15.58 -14.51
CA ARG A 119 11.60 16.10 -15.30
C ARG A 119 12.15 17.28 -16.10
N VAL A 120 12.22 17.11 -17.43
CA VAL A 120 12.36 18.23 -18.37
C VAL A 120 10.99 18.88 -18.51
#